data_AF-A0A969HAG2-F1
#
_entry.id   AF-A0A969HAG2-F1
#
_cell.length_a   1.000
_cell.length_b   1.000
_cell.length_c   1.000
_cell.angle_alpha   90.00
_cell.angle_beta   90.00
_cell.angle_gamma   90.00
#
_symmetry.space_group_name_H-M   'P 1'
#
loop_
_entity.id
_entity.type
_entity.pdbx_description
1 polymer ?
#
loop_
_entity_poly.entity_id
_entity_poly.type
_entity_poly.pdbx_seq_one_letter_code
_entity_poly.pdbx_strand_id
1 'polypeptide(L)' 'MASRKQYRAVFRFGVTTDTLDAEGQITAENDPSALNEAQLRQILPAFLGQIEQTPPLFRPSKGRSAALQTSQSWRNG' A
#
# COMPACT_ATOMS: atom_id res chain seq x y z
N MET A 1 -15.56 -18.07 4.97
CA MET A 1 -14.18 -17.93 4.44
C MET A 1 -14.07 -16.57 3.78
N ALA A 2 -12.97 -15.82 4.01
CA ALA A 2 -12.80 -14.51 3.38
C ALA A 2 -12.61 -14.67 1.86
N SER A 3 -13.33 -13.89 1.06
CA SER A 3 -13.17 -13.86 -0.39
C SER A 3 -11.89 -13.14 -0.79
N ARG A 4 -11.31 -13.52 -1.92
CA ARG A 4 -10.20 -12.79 -2.52
C ARG A 4 -10.68 -11.39 -2.91
N LYS A 5 -9.92 -10.37 -2.52
CA LYS A 5 -10.17 -8.98 -2.91
C LYS A 5 -9.20 -8.56 -4.01
N GLN A 6 -9.66 -7.69 -4.90
CA GLN A 6 -8.85 -7.08 -5.94
C GLN A 6 -9.00 -5.56 -5.84
N TYR A 7 -7.90 -4.86 -6.08
CA TYR A 7 -7.83 -3.42 -5.90
C TYR A 7 -7.08 -2.79 -7.07
N ARG A 8 -7.49 -1.57 -7.43
CA ARG A 8 -6.74 -0.67 -8.31
C ARG A 8 -6.41 0.58 -7.50
N ALA A 9 -5.15 0.97 -7.48
CA ALA A 9 -4.67 2.11 -6.71
C ALA A 9 -3.72 2.96 -7.57
N VAL A 10 -3.60 4.23 -7.19
CA VAL A 10 -2.62 5.18 -7.73
C VAL A 10 -1.87 5.77 -6.54
N PHE A 11 -0.56 5.85 -6.65
CA PHE A 11 0.31 6.36 -5.60
C PHE A 11 0.95 7.68 -6.04
N ARG A 12 1.08 8.63 -5.11
CA ARG A 12 1.92 9.81 -5.26
C ARG A 12 3.21 9.57 -4.49
N PHE A 13 4.32 9.45 -5.19
CA PHE A 13 5.64 9.31 -4.55
C PHE A 13 6.13 10.63 -3.97
N GLY A 14 7.00 10.54 -2.96
CA GLY A 14 7.59 11.71 -2.29
C GLY A 14 6.73 12.33 -1.18
N VAL A 15 5.55 11.77 -0.88
CA VAL A 15 4.66 12.29 0.18
C VAL A 15 4.26 11.15 1.11
N THR A 16 4.29 11.42 2.42
CA THR A 16 3.71 10.55 3.45
C THR A 16 2.60 11.29 4.16
N THR A 17 1.46 10.62 4.36
CA THR A 17 0.33 11.14 5.15
C THR A 17 0.13 10.32 6.42
N ASP A 18 -0.52 10.89 7.43
CA ASP A 18 -0.82 10.22 8.71
C ASP A 18 -1.81 9.03 8.57
N THR A 19 -2.70 9.06 7.57
CA THR A 19 -3.65 7.99 7.26
C THR A 19 -3.14 6.98 6.22
N LEU A 20 -1.97 7.23 5.62
CA LEU A 20 -1.41 6.46 4.49
C LEU A 20 -2.31 6.41 3.24
N ASP A 21 -3.20 7.40 3.08
CA ASP A 21 -3.95 7.64 1.85
C ASP A 21 -3.97 9.14 1.49
N ALA A 22 -4.63 9.49 0.39
CA ALA A 22 -4.66 10.86 -0.12
C ALA A 22 -5.52 11.83 0.71
N GLU A 23 -6.30 11.34 1.68
CA GLU A 23 -7.20 12.16 2.52
C GLU A 23 -6.51 12.66 3.80
N GLY A 24 -5.37 12.08 4.18
CA GLY A 24 -4.62 12.42 5.39
C GLY A 24 -3.82 13.72 5.31
N GLN A 25 -3.33 14.15 6.46
CA GLN A 25 -2.42 15.29 6.56
C GLN A 25 -1.00 14.87 6.20
N ILE A 26 -0.29 15.70 5.42
CA ILE A 26 1.10 15.46 5.06
C ILE A 26 1.97 15.51 6.32
N THR A 27 2.74 14.44 6.55
CA THR A 27 3.69 14.32 7.66
C THR A 27 5.14 14.36 7.19
N ALA A 28 5.41 14.04 5.93
CA ALA A 28 6.72 14.16 5.32
C ALA A 28 6.64 14.38 3.80
N GLU A 29 7.60 15.14 3.28
CA GLU A 29 7.82 15.35 1.85
C GLU A 29 9.28 15.09 1.49
N ASN A 30 9.51 14.46 0.34
CA ASN A 30 10.83 14.15 -0.20
C ASN A 30 10.79 14.30 -1.73
N ASP A 31 11.93 14.62 -2.34
CA ASP A 31 12.04 14.72 -3.79
C ASP A 31 11.98 13.32 -4.45
N PRO A 32 10.96 13.00 -5.26
CA PRO A 32 10.87 11.72 -5.97
C PRO A 32 11.58 11.75 -7.33
N SER A 33 12.27 12.83 -7.72
CA SER A 33 12.85 13.03 -9.06
C SER A 33 13.82 11.92 -9.49
N ALA A 34 14.48 11.27 -8.54
CA ALA A 34 15.39 10.15 -8.79
C ALA A 34 14.66 8.83 -9.10
N LEU A 35 13.36 8.73 -8.83
CA LEU A 35 12.57 7.52 -9.10
C LEU A 35 12.25 7.42 -10.58
N ASN A 36 12.44 6.23 -11.14
CA ASN A 36 12.00 5.92 -12.49
C ASN A 36 11.23 4.59 -12.56
N GLU A 37 10.50 4.41 -13.65
CA GLU A 37 9.65 3.25 -13.88
C GLU A 37 10.43 1.93 -13.86
N ALA A 38 11.66 1.90 -14.38
CA ALA A 38 12.47 0.69 -14.43
C ALA A 38 12.84 0.22 -13.01
N GLN A 39 13.23 1.14 -12.12
CA GLN A 39 13.49 0.83 -10.71
C GLN A 39 12.23 0.30 -10.01
N LEU A 40 11.07 0.92 -10.25
CA LEU A 40 9.81 0.44 -9.68
C LEU A 40 9.48 -0.97 -10.16
N ARG A 41 9.61 -1.24 -11.46
CA ARG A 41 9.37 -2.58 -12.05
C ARG A 41 10.30 -3.65 -11.47
N GLN A 42 11.53 -3.28 -11.09
CA GLN A 42 12.47 -4.20 -10.45
C GLN A 42 12.10 -4.54 -8.99
N ILE A 43 11.48 -3.60 -8.26
CA ILE A 43 11.17 -3.75 -6.83
C ILE A 43 9.77 -4.37 -6.61
N LEU A 44 8.80 -4.09 -7.47
CA LEU A 44 7.41 -4.59 -7.35
C LEU A 44 7.29 -6.11 -7.13
N PRO A 45 8.11 -6.99 -7.74
CA PRO A 45 8.07 -8.42 -7.48
C PRO A 45 8.23 -8.81 -6.01
N ALA A 46 8.95 -8.02 -5.20
CA ALA A 46 9.14 -8.27 -3.78
C ALA A 46 7.84 -8.13 -2.95
N PHE A 47 6.80 -7.53 -3.53
CA PHE A 47 5.49 -7.38 -2.91
C PHE A 47 4.51 -8.48 -3.32
N LEU A 48 4.94 -9.46 -4.13
CA LEU A 48 4.11 -10.60 -4.53
C LEU A 48 4.23 -11.79 -3.56
N GLY A 49 3.16 -12.58 -3.42
CA GLY A 49 3.15 -13.76 -2.55
C GLY A 49 2.77 -13.47 -1.08
N GLN A 50 3.20 -14.31 -0.15
CA GLN A 50 2.94 -14.04 1.27
C GLN A 50 3.92 -12.97 1.77
N ILE A 51 3.40 -11.88 2.31
CA ILE A 51 4.19 -10.81 2.89
C ILE A 51 3.63 -10.43 4.27
N GLU A 52 4.52 -10.12 5.20
CA GLU A 52 4.14 -9.55 6.49
C GLU A 52 3.86 -8.06 6.31
N GLN A 53 2.71 -7.60 6.78
CA GLN A 53 2.31 -6.19 6.72
C GLN A 53 2.03 -5.67 8.12
N THR A 54 2.64 -4.55 8.46
CA THR A 54 2.24 -3.78 9.64
C THR A 54 1.07 -2.88 9.24
N PRO A 55 -0.12 -3.06 9.85
CA PRO A 55 -1.25 -2.20 9.54
C PRO A 55 -0.97 -0.74 9.92
N PRO A 56 -1.55 0.24 9.20
CA PRO A 56 -1.49 1.64 9.60
C PRO A 56 -2.02 1.81 11.03
N LEU A 57 -1.43 2.78 11.75
CA LEU A 57 -1.91 3.21 13.07
C LEU A 57 -3.33 3.77 13.00
N PHE A 58 -3.68 4.42 11.89
CA PHE A 58 -5.03 4.87 11.61
C PHE A 58 -5.99 3.67 11.50
N ARG A 59 -6.81 3.47 12.53
CA ARG A 59 -7.90 2.48 12.53
C ARG A 59 -9.21 3.18 12.20
N PRO A 60 -9.85 2.92 11.04
CA PRO A 60 -11.20 3.41 10.81
C PRO A 60 -12.15 2.84 11.87
N SER A 61 -13.04 3.68 12.39
CA SER A 61 -14.14 3.24 13.25
C SER A 61 -15.01 2.25 12.47
N LYS A 62 -15.43 1.18 13.16
CA LYS A 62 -16.16 0.00 12.66
C LYS A 62 -17.02 0.29 11.41
N GLY A 63 -16.66 -0.36 10.30
CA GLY A 63 -17.42 -0.34 9.05
C GLY A 63 -16.64 -0.80 7.82
N ARG A 64 -15.30 -0.70 7.84
CA ARG A 64 -14.41 -1.37 6.87
C ARG A 64 -13.65 -2.46 7.60
N SER A 65 -13.88 -3.72 7.25
CA SER A 65 -13.29 -4.88 7.92
C SER A 65 -11.75 -4.76 8.01
N ALA A 66 -11.25 -4.31 9.15
CA ALA A 66 -9.85 -4.43 9.54
C ALA A 66 -9.60 -5.86 10.03
N ALA A 67 -9.64 -6.80 9.09
CA ALA A 67 -9.14 -8.15 9.29
C ALA A 67 -8.11 -8.37 8.21
N LEU A 68 -6.83 -8.15 8.50
CA LEU A 68 -5.76 -8.52 7.57
C LEU A 68 -4.58 -9.08 8.35
N GLN A 69 -4.75 -10.30 8.86
CA GLN A 69 -3.68 -11.28 8.75
C GLN A 69 -3.93 -11.98 7.41
N THR A 70 -3.30 -11.50 6.35
CA THR A 70 -3.50 -12.07 5.03
C THR A 70 -2.17 -12.15 4.30
N SER A 71 -1.69 -13.38 4.16
CA SER A 71 -0.97 -13.79 2.97
C SER A 71 -1.75 -13.29 1.74
N GLN A 72 -1.27 -12.25 1.07
CA GLN A 72 -1.89 -11.72 -0.14
C GLN A 72 -1.05 -12.11 -1.35
N SER A 73 -1.36 -13.25 -1.96
CA SER A 73 -0.72 -13.66 -3.20
C SER A 73 -1.10 -12.69 -4.35
N TRP A 74 -0.25 -11.72 -4.63
CA TRP A 74 -0.36 -10.90 -5.83
C TRP A 74 0.15 -11.69 -7.05
N ARG A 75 -0.58 -11.62 -8.17
CA ARG A 75 -0.13 -12.10 -9.48
C ARG A 75 -0.18 -10.93 -10.46
N ASN A 76 0.79 -10.87 -11.36
CA ASN A 76 0.73 -9.99 -12.53
C ASN A 76 -0.44 -10.42 -13.41
N GLY A 77 -1.31 -9.46 -13.74
CA GLY A 77 -2.22 -9.53 -14.88
C GLY A 77 -1.59 -8.80 -16.04
#